data_AF-A0A453NA40-F1
#
_entry.id   AF-A0A453NA40-F1
#
_cell.length_a   1.000
_cell.length_b   1.000
_cell.length_c   1.000
_cell.angle_alpha   90.00
_cell.angle_beta   90.00
_cell.angle_gamma   90.00
#
_symmetry.space_group_name_H-M   'P 1'
#
loop_
_entity.id
_entity.type
_entity.pdbx_description
1 polymer ?
#
loop_
_entity_poly.entity_id
_entity_poly.type
_entity_poly.pdbx_seq_one_letter_code
_entity_poly.pdbx_strand_id
1 'polypeptide(L)'
;SKDEARKSIVYNYKHGFSGFAATLNETQAQTLAEFPEVVRVKLNTYHKPHTTQSWDFLGLDYDGPQQQQPQQQEGLLQRAKYGENIIIGVIDSGIWPESRSFDDTGYSPVPARWNGVCQIGHAWNATSCNRKIIGARWYSGGISADVLKMDYNSPRDLTGHGTHVASTIAGSQVWNVSHRGGGLGVGMARGGAPRSRLAIYKVCWVDGSCPEAAILAAIDDAIKDGVDVLSLSLGGSPGEEIFETLHAVLQGISVVFAGGNEGPVPQTVLNAVPWVMTVAASTIDRSFPTQVTLGNNEKLVGQSLHYNASVISNDFKALVHARSCDMETLASSNVTGKIVLCYAPEEAFLISPRVALRNAINRTLEAGAKGLIFAQYAINNVNNVAACNNIMPCVLVDFEIAHRIASYWDITRSPVVKVSPTMSAVGNEVLSPRVASFSSRGPSLAFSTILKEEPETIVEPL
;
A
#
# COMPACT_ATOMS: atom_id res chain seq x y z
N SER A 1 8.84 26.36 40.54
CA SER A 1 8.43 27.70 40.02
C SER A 1 7.53 27.55 38.77
N LYS A 2 6.68 28.53 38.44
CA LYS A 2 5.92 28.54 37.17
C LYS A 2 6.83 28.46 35.94
N ASP A 3 8.02 29.02 36.03
CA ASP A 3 8.99 28.99 34.92
C ASP A 3 9.66 27.63 34.74
N GLU A 4 9.87 26.88 35.83
CA GLU A 4 10.38 25.51 35.75
C GLU A 4 9.34 24.55 35.17
N ALA A 5 8.07 24.72 35.55
CA ALA A 5 6.96 23.95 34.99
C ALA A 5 6.79 24.20 33.48
N ARG A 6 7.02 25.43 33.01
CA ARG A 6 7.03 25.73 31.56
C ARG A 6 8.22 25.12 30.83
N LYS A 7 9.39 25.05 31.48
CA LYS A 7 10.61 24.46 30.92
C LYS A 7 10.59 22.94 30.88
N SER A 8 9.84 22.29 31.76
CA SER A 8 9.73 20.82 31.77
C SER A 8 8.78 20.29 30.71
N ILE A 9 7.82 21.10 30.22
CA ILE A 9 6.88 20.68 29.17
C ILE A 9 7.61 20.57 27.82
N VAL A 10 7.57 19.37 27.25
CA VAL A 10 8.12 19.04 25.93
C VAL A 10 7.06 19.27 24.85
N TYR A 11 5.84 18.77 25.04
CA TYR A 11 4.73 18.91 24.09
C TYR A 11 3.40 19.13 24.80
N ASN A 12 2.46 19.79 24.12
CA ASN A 12 1.11 20.04 24.62
C ASN A 12 0.07 19.52 23.63
N TYR A 13 -0.77 18.60 24.08
CA TYR A 13 -1.81 17.94 23.30
C TYR A 13 -3.16 18.58 23.62
N LYS A 14 -3.77 19.23 22.62
CA LYS A 14 -5.04 19.97 22.79
C LYS A 14 -6.12 19.61 21.77
N HIS A 15 -5.78 18.77 20.79
CA HIS A 15 -6.60 18.59 19.59
C HIS A 15 -7.26 17.20 19.50
N GLY A 16 -6.57 16.13 19.91
CA GLY A 16 -7.12 14.76 19.94
C GLY A 16 -7.55 14.30 21.35
N PHE A 17 -6.79 14.73 22.36
CA PHE A 17 -7.05 14.54 23.78
C PHE A 17 -6.35 15.67 24.55
N SER A 18 -6.77 15.93 25.78
CA SER A 18 -6.14 16.93 26.65
C SER A 18 -5.00 16.29 27.43
N GLY A 19 -3.76 16.71 27.16
CA GLY A 19 -2.59 16.18 27.85
C GLY A 19 -1.31 16.95 27.53
N PHE A 20 -0.20 16.55 28.13
CA PHE A 20 1.11 17.12 27.83
C PHE A 20 2.20 16.06 28.03
N ALA A 21 3.31 16.21 27.33
CA ALA A 21 4.54 15.47 27.62
C ALA A 21 5.49 16.41 28.38
N ALA A 22 6.12 15.93 29.44
CA ALA A 22 7.07 16.70 30.23
C ALA A 22 8.23 15.82 30.72
N THR A 23 9.40 16.43 30.89
CA THR A 23 10.55 15.82 31.56
C THR A 23 10.33 15.95 33.07
N LEU A 24 10.05 14.83 33.73
CA LEU A 24 9.73 14.75 35.15
C LEU A 24 10.62 13.72 35.83
N ASN A 25 10.91 13.91 37.11
CA ASN A 25 11.46 12.84 37.94
C ASN A 25 10.33 11.92 38.47
N GLU A 26 10.71 10.78 39.06
CA GLU A 26 9.74 9.76 39.49
C GLU A 26 8.73 10.29 40.51
N THR A 27 9.19 11.06 41.49
CA THR A 27 8.32 11.64 42.53
C THR A 27 7.31 12.62 41.92
N GLN A 28 7.75 13.47 40.99
CA GLN A 28 6.87 14.40 40.27
C GLN A 28 5.83 13.68 39.42
N ALA A 29 6.22 12.59 38.75
CA ALA A 29 5.31 11.77 37.95
C ALA A 29 4.25 11.07 38.81
N GLN A 30 4.62 10.55 39.98
CA GLN A 30 3.69 9.95 40.94
C GLN A 30 2.71 10.98 41.49
N THR A 31 3.19 12.14 41.95
CA THR A 31 2.31 13.21 42.44
C THR A 31 1.32 13.66 41.36
N LEU A 32 1.74 13.75 40.10
CA LEU A 32 0.85 14.07 38.98
C LEU A 32 -0.16 12.96 38.69
N ALA A 33 0.19 11.69 38.89
CA ALA A 33 -0.72 10.56 38.68
C ALA A 33 -1.85 10.49 39.72
N GLU A 34 -1.66 11.09 40.89
CA GLU A 34 -2.64 11.14 41.97
C GLU A 34 -3.66 12.28 41.81
N PHE A 35 -3.46 13.21 40.85
CA PHE A 35 -4.42 14.29 40.62
C PHE A 35 -5.73 13.75 40.00
N PRO A 36 -6.91 14.12 40.55
CA PRO A 36 -8.20 13.61 40.08
C PRO A 36 -8.47 13.85 38.59
N GLU A 37 -7.91 14.92 38.02
CA GLU A 37 -8.06 15.29 36.61
C GLU A 37 -7.08 14.56 35.66
N VAL A 38 -6.11 13.82 36.19
CA VAL A 38 -5.09 13.10 35.41
C VAL A 38 -5.51 11.65 35.21
N VAL A 39 -6.01 11.35 34.02
CA VAL A 39 -6.51 10.02 33.67
C VAL A 39 -5.42 8.94 33.70
N ARG A 40 -4.20 9.26 33.26
CA ARG A 40 -3.08 8.31 33.21
C ARG A 40 -1.74 9.03 33.03
N VAL A 41 -0.72 8.62 33.79
CA VAL A 41 0.67 8.98 33.55
C VAL A 41 1.41 7.75 33.00
N LYS A 42 2.16 7.92 31.90
CA LYS A 42 2.98 6.87 31.30
C LYS A 42 4.38 7.39 31.06
N LEU A 43 5.38 6.55 31.30
CA LEU A 43 6.76 6.84 30.91
C LEU A 43 6.87 6.88 29.37
N ASN A 44 7.67 7.82 28.84
CA ASN A 44 7.95 7.89 27.41
C ASN A 44 8.72 6.64 26.94
N THR A 45 8.25 6.01 25.87
CA THR A 45 8.87 4.84 25.26
C THR A 45 9.29 5.15 23.82
N TYR A 46 10.45 4.64 23.42
CA TYR A 46 10.92 4.76 22.04
C TYR A 46 10.37 3.62 21.19
N HIS A 47 9.73 3.95 20.07
CA HIS A 47 9.29 2.96 19.08
C HIS A 47 10.31 2.88 17.95
N LYS A 48 10.69 1.67 17.54
CA LYS A 48 11.55 1.44 16.37
C LYS A 48 10.68 1.16 15.14
N PRO A 49 10.84 1.91 14.06
CA PRO A 49 10.13 1.61 12.83
C PRO A 49 10.99 0.81 11.84
N HIS A 50 10.51 -0.34 11.35
CA HIS A 50 11.06 -1.05 10.17
C HIS A 50 10.19 -0.78 8.94
N THR A 51 10.27 -1.56 7.82
CA THR A 51 9.25 -1.58 6.74
C THR A 51 7.90 -1.40 7.32
N THR A 52 7.30 -0.22 7.13
CA THR A 52 6.64 0.47 8.25
C THR A 52 5.58 -0.29 9.02
N GLN A 53 5.10 -1.43 8.51
CA GLN A 53 4.55 -2.48 9.36
C GLN A 53 4.65 -3.92 8.79
N SER A 54 4.69 -4.12 7.45
CA SER A 54 4.36 -5.41 6.83
C SER A 54 5.27 -6.59 7.20
N TRP A 55 6.60 -6.42 7.18
CA TRP A 55 7.52 -7.51 7.54
C TRP A 55 7.54 -7.79 9.04
N ASP A 56 7.22 -6.79 9.86
CA ASP A 56 7.12 -6.96 11.32
C ASP A 56 5.82 -7.68 11.68
N PHE A 57 4.71 -7.39 10.97
CA PHE A 57 3.46 -8.13 11.06
C PHE A 57 3.62 -9.63 10.73
N LEU A 58 4.54 -9.97 9.82
CA LEU A 58 4.90 -11.36 9.50
C LEU A 58 5.91 -11.98 10.48
N GLY A 59 6.32 -11.25 11.53
CA GLY A 59 7.32 -11.71 12.50
C GLY A 59 8.75 -11.81 11.97
N LEU A 60 9.04 -11.21 10.80
CA LEU A 60 10.35 -11.26 10.16
C LEU A 60 11.24 -10.11 10.63
N ASP A 61 11.51 -10.04 11.93
CA ASP A 61 12.22 -8.92 12.55
C ASP A 61 13.66 -8.79 12.00
N TYR A 62 14.06 -7.57 11.61
CA TYR A 62 15.35 -7.35 10.94
C TYR A 62 16.53 -7.58 11.88
N ASP A 63 16.43 -7.10 13.12
CA ASP A 63 17.53 -7.15 14.11
C ASP A 63 17.57 -8.48 14.90
N GLY A 64 16.65 -9.41 14.61
CA GLY A 64 16.49 -10.67 15.35
C GLY A 64 15.62 -10.51 16.60
N PRO A 65 15.35 -11.60 17.35
CA PRO A 65 14.50 -11.55 18.52
C PRO A 65 15.04 -10.56 19.57
N GLN A 66 14.22 -9.62 19.99
CA GLN A 66 14.58 -8.65 21.02
C GLN A 66 14.86 -9.38 22.36
N GLN A 67 15.99 -9.03 22.96
CA GLN A 67 16.61 -9.50 24.21
C GLN A 67 15.70 -9.79 25.43
N GLN A 68 14.74 -10.71 25.36
CA GLN A 68 14.00 -11.16 26.54
C GLN A 68 13.89 -12.69 26.70
N GLN A 69 14.52 -13.50 25.85
CA GLN A 69 14.60 -14.95 26.09
C GLN A 69 15.99 -15.52 25.77
N PRO A 70 16.71 -16.14 26.73
CA PRO A 70 18.11 -16.58 26.55
C PRO A 70 18.36 -17.77 25.59
N GLN A 71 17.39 -18.20 24.77
CA GLN A 71 17.51 -19.43 23.97
C GLN A 71 16.71 -19.42 22.65
N GLN A 72 16.64 -18.30 21.93
CA GLN A 72 15.97 -18.31 20.61
C GLN A 72 16.98 -18.39 19.45
N GLN A 73 16.75 -19.38 18.59
CA GLN A 73 17.45 -19.63 17.32
C GLN A 73 17.50 -18.37 16.45
N GLU A 74 18.54 -18.26 15.61
CA GLU A 74 18.64 -17.18 14.61
C GLU A 74 17.34 -17.08 13.78
N GLY A 75 16.80 -15.86 13.66
CA GLY A 75 15.62 -15.59 12.84
C GLY A 75 15.84 -15.95 11.37
N LEU A 76 14.76 -16.14 10.60
CA LEU A 76 14.82 -16.58 9.20
C LEU A 76 15.76 -15.70 8.36
N LEU A 77 15.70 -14.38 8.55
CA LEU A 77 16.52 -13.44 7.80
C LEU A 77 18.01 -13.59 8.10
N GLN A 78 18.39 -13.78 9.36
CA GLN A 78 19.78 -14.00 9.75
C GLN A 78 20.30 -15.32 9.15
N ARG A 79 19.52 -16.40 9.29
CA ARG A 79 19.85 -17.72 8.71
C ARG A 79 20.01 -17.66 7.18
N ALA A 80 19.13 -16.93 6.51
CA ALA A 80 19.17 -16.73 5.06
C ALA A 80 20.14 -15.62 4.62
N LYS A 81 20.92 -15.04 5.54
CA LYS A 81 21.83 -13.91 5.27
C LYS A 81 21.14 -12.76 4.52
N TYR A 82 19.87 -12.50 4.86
CA TYR A 82 19.02 -11.50 4.25
C TYR A 82 18.87 -11.64 2.71
N GLY A 83 19.11 -12.85 2.19
CA GLY A 83 19.08 -13.16 0.76
C GLY A 83 20.35 -12.80 -0.01
N GLU A 84 21.49 -12.66 0.66
CA GLU A 84 22.76 -12.32 0.02
C GLU A 84 23.11 -13.28 -1.14
N ASN A 85 23.47 -12.70 -2.30
CA ASN A 85 23.80 -13.39 -3.56
C ASN A 85 22.68 -14.23 -4.19
N ILE A 86 21.46 -14.15 -3.66
CA ILE A 86 20.25 -14.55 -4.37
C ILE A 86 19.90 -13.45 -5.38
N ILE A 87 19.56 -13.86 -6.60
CA ILE A 87 19.22 -13.00 -7.72
C ILE A 87 17.73 -13.17 -8.02
N ILE A 88 16.97 -12.10 -7.83
CA ILE A 88 15.53 -12.10 -8.05
C ILE A 88 15.24 -11.35 -9.36
N GLY A 89 14.67 -12.06 -10.32
CA GLY A 89 14.14 -11.50 -11.55
C GLY A 89 12.76 -10.89 -11.31
N VAL A 90 12.59 -9.62 -11.66
CA VAL A 90 11.33 -8.89 -11.56
C VAL A 90 10.87 -8.55 -12.98
N ILE A 91 9.78 -9.18 -13.41
CA ILE A 91 9.16 -8.95 -14.72
C ILE A 91 7.95 -8.03 -14.50
N ASP A 92 8.10 -6.75 -14.88
CA ASP A 92 7.16 -5.69 -14.48
C ASP A 92 7.27 -4.44 -15.40
N SER A 93 6.89 -3.24 -14.93
CA SER A 93 6.97 -1.94 -15.63
C SER A 93 8.35 -1.29 -15.62
N GLY A 94 9.37 -1.98 -15.11
CA GLY A 94 10.74 -1.49 -14.98
C GLY A 94 11.13 -1.14 -13.55
N ILE A 95 12.17 -0.30 -13.40
CA ILE A 95 12.60 0.20 -12.09
C ILE A 95 13.02 1.68 -12.12
N TRP A 96 12.86 2.39 -11.01
CA TRP A 96 13.47 3.72 -10.79
C TRP A 96 14.79 3.59 -10.01
N PRO A 97 15.96 3.57 -10.68
CA PRO A 97 17.21 3.14 -10.08
C PRO A 97 17.75 4.12 -9.03
N GLU A 98 17.37 5.41 -9.10
CA GLU A 98 17.81 6.43 -8.14
C GLU A 98 17.06 6.36 -6.79
N SER A 99 16.11 5.43 -6.63
CA SER A 99 15.45 5.24 -5.33
C SER A 99 16.47 4.77 -4.28
N ARG A 100 16.39 5.35 -3.06
CA ARG A 100 17.21 4.93 -1.91
C ARG A 100 17.06 3.44 -1.58
N SER A 101 15.94 2.81 -1.96
CA SER A 101 15.71 1.38 -1.78
C SER A 101 16.63 0.51 -2.62
N PHE A 102 17.33 1.06 -3.61
CA PHE A 102 18.23 0.32 -4.49
C PHE A 102 19.70 0.73 -4.35
N ASP A 103 20.03 1.37 -3.24
CA ASP A 103 21.41 1.63 -2.85
C ASP A 103 22.17 0.32 -2.64
N ASP A 104 23.40 0.27 -3.14
CA ASP A 104 24.27 -0.90 -3.15
C ASP A 104 25.43 -0.80 -2.13
N THR A 105 25.32 0.12 -1.16
CA THR A 105 26.33 0.27 -0.11
C THR A 105 26.49 -1.03 0.68
N GLY A 106 27.75 -1.46 0.83
CA GLY A 106 28.09 -2.68 1.54
C GLY A 106 27.82 -3.97 0.77
N TYR A 107 27.50 -3.93 -0.53
CA TYR A 107 27.37 -5.14 -1.35
C TYR A 107 28.73 -5.66 -1.81
N SER A 108 28.89 -6.98 -1.78
CA SER A 108 30.01 -7.67 -2.44
C SER A 108 29.92 -7.54 -3.97
N PRO A 109 30.99 -7.85 -4.73
CA PRO A 109 30.92 -7.92 -6.19
C PRO A 109 29.74 -8.77 -6.68
N VAL A 110 29.29 -8.51 -7.91
CA VAL A 110 28.20 -9.29 -8.53
C VAL A 110 28.64 -10.76 -8.62
N PRO A 111 27.76 -11.73 -8.29
CA PRO A 111 28.11 -13.16 -8.39
C PRO A 111 28.60 -13.53 -9.79
N ALA A 112 29.70 -14.29 -9.88
CA ALA A 112 30.32 -14.66 -11.16
C ALA A 112 29.43 -15.51 -12.08
N ARG A 113 28.38 -16.13 -11.52
CA ARG A 113 27.37 -16.91 -12.28
C ARG A 113 26.36 -16.04 -13.02
N TRP A 114 26.30 -14.74 -12.71
CA TRP A 114 25.35 -13.81 -13.32
C TRP A 114 25.75 -13.54 -14.77
N ASN A 115 24.84 -13.82 -15.70
CA ASN A 115 25.09 -13.67 -17.15
C ASN A 115 24.27 -12.55 -17.81
N GLY A 116 23.48 -11.82 -17.03
CA GLY A 116 22.63 -10.75 -17.56
C GLY A 116 23.38 -9.45 -17.84
N VAL A 117 22.67 -8.56 -18.55
CA VAL A 117 23.23 -7.30 -19.05
C VAL A 117 22.51 -6.09 -18.45
N CYS A 118 23.18 -4.94 -18.49
CA CYS A 118 22.55 -3.65 -18.25
C CYS A 118 22.29 -2.98 -19.61
N GLN A 119 21.09 -3.18 -20.17
CA GLN A 119 20.71 -2.63 -21.46
C GLN A 119 20.52 -1.11 -21.35
N ILE A 120 21.26 -0.36 -22.16
CA ILE A 120 21.15 1.10 -22.24
C ILE A 120 19.88 1.53 -22.98
N GLY A 121 19.40 2.75 -22.70
CA GLY A 121 18.22 3.30 -23.36
C GLY A 121 17.92 4.74 -22.97
N HIS A 122 16.71 5.21 -23.29
CA HIS A 122 16.26 6.55 -22.93
C HIS A 122 16.33 6.79 -21.42
N ALA A 123 17.05 7.84 -20.99
CA ALA A 123 17.27 8.17 -19.58
C ALA A 123 17.83 7.00 -18.73
N TRP A 124 18.58 6.08 -19.34
CA TRP A 124 19.20 4.93 -18.70
C TRP A 124 20.59 4.66 -19.30
N ASN A 125 21.63 4.71 -18.47
CA ASN A 125 23.00 4.54 -18.91
C ASN A 125 23.61 3.26 -18.30
N ALA A 126 24.85 2.92 -18.70
CA ALA A 126 25.52 1.72 -18.19
C ALA A 126 25.75 1.76 -16.66
N THR A 127 25.78 2.96 -16.06
CA THR A 127 25.92 3.15 -14.60
C THR A 127 24.59 3.13 -13.85
N SER A 128 23.45 2.96 -14.54
CA SER A 128 22.13 2.82 -13.91
C SER A 128 21.97 1.46 -13.22
N CYS A 129 22.75 0.44 -13.64
CA CYS A 129 22.94 -0.78 -12.87
C CYS A 129 24.10 -0.61 -11.88
N ASN A 130 23.97 -1.24 -10.73
CA ASN A 130 24.94 -1.21 -9.64
C ASN A 130 25.06 -2.60 -9.01
N ARG A 131 25.62 -2.73 -7.80
CA ARG A 131 25.68 -4.04 -7.13
C ARG A 131 24.33 -4.48 -6.57
N LYS A 132 23.30 -3.64 -6.53
CA LYS A 132 21.94 -4.00 -6.13
C LYS A 132 21.10 -4.42 -7.33
N ILE A 133 20.96 -3.53 -8.31
CA ILE A 133 20.34 -3.77 -9.62
C ILE A 133 21.44 -4.25 -10.55
N ILE A 134 21.62 -5.56 -10.67
CA ILE A 134 22.77 -6.15 -11.37
C ILE A 134 22.54 -6.34 -12.87
N GLY A 135 21.29 -6.27 -13.31
CA GLY A 135 20.95 -6.22 -14.73
C GLY A 135 19.56 -5.67 -14.96
N ALA A 136 19.35 -5.17 -16.16
CA ALA A 136 18.13 -4.50 -16.56
C ALA A 136 17.93 -4.61 -18.07
N ARG A 137 16.77 -5.11 -18.49
CA ARG A 137 16.35 -5.27 -19.89
C ARG A 137 14.96 -4.67 -20.08
N TRP A 138 14.62 -4.37 -21.33
CA TRP A 138 13.29 -3.88 -21.69
C TRP A 138 12.84 -4.42 -23.04
N TYR A 139 11.54 -4.68 -23.16
CA TYR A 139 10.94 -5.39 -24.29
C TYR A 139 9.78 -4.55 -24.84
N SER A 140 9.99 -3.95 -26.01
CA SER A 140 9.02 -3.08 -26.70
C SER A 140 8.29 -3.76 -27.87
N GLY A 141 8.61 -5.02 -28.16
CA GLY A 141 7.95 -5.79 -29.20
C GLY A 141 6.44 -5.88 -28.95
N GLY A 142 5.63 -5.50 -29.94
CA GLY A 142 4.16 -5.49 -29.84
C GLY A 142 3.53 -4.21 -29.29
N ILE A 143 4.33 -3.20 -28.94
CA ILE A 143 3.84 -1.91 -28.44
C ILE A 143 3.71 -0.89 -29.56
N SER A 144 2.63 -0.11 -29.55
CA SER A 144 2.40 0.94 -30.55
C SER A 144 3.41 2.08 -30.41
N ALA A 145 3.76 2.71 -31.55
CA ALA A 145 4.71 3.83 -31.56
C ALA A 145 4.26 5.02 -30.70
N ASP A 146 2.95 5.23 -30.53
CA ASP A 146 2.43 6.34 -29.72
C ASP A 146 2.59 6.08 -28.21
N VAL A 147 2.43 4.83 -27.77
CA VAL A 147 2.73 4.43 -26.39
C VAL A 147 4.22 4.56 -26.10
N LEU A 148 5.09 4.11 -27.02
CA LEU A 148 6.56 4.22 -26.87
C LEU A 148 7.05 5.68 -26.80
N LYS A 149 6.33 6.64 -27.39
CA LYS A 149 6.66 8.08 -27.26
C LYS A 149 6.30 8.66 -25.90
N MET A 150 5.31 8.09 -25.22
CA MET A 150 4.85 8.53 -23.91
C MET A 150 5.66 7.92 -22.75
N ASP A 151 6.52 6.94 -23.03
CA ASP A 151 7.27 6.17 -22.03
C ASP A 151 8.80 6.29 -22.23
N TYR A 152 9.56 5.70 -21.30
CA TYR A 152 10.99 5.48 -21.46
C TYR A 152 11.25 4.20 -22.24
N ASN A 153 11.85 4.36 -23.42
CA ASN A 153 12.48 3.28 -24.20
C ASN A 153 13.77 2.81 -23.53
N SER A 154 13.64 2.28 -22.31
CA SER A 154 14.67 1.77 -21.43
C SER A 154 14.03 0.98 -20.28
N PRO A 155 14.81 0.33 -19.40
CA PRO A 155 14.29 -0.33 -18.20
C PRO A 155 13.73 0.62 -17.14
N ARG A 156 13.74 1.94 -17.37
CA ARG A 156 13.22 2.94 -16.43
C ARG A 156 11.71 2.81 -16.27
N ASP A 157 11.27 2.82 -15.01
CA ASP A 157 9.85 2.79 -14.65
C ASP A 157 9.23 4.18 -14.69
N LEU A 158 8.17 4.35 -15.48
CA LEU A 158 7.35 5.57 -15.49
C LEU A 158 6.12 5.43 -14.58
N THR A 159 5.57 4.22 -14.43
CA THR A 159 4.29 4.00 -13.73
C THR A 159 4.46 3.90 -12.22
N GLY A 160 5.61 3.41 -11.77
CA GLY A 160 5.94 3.17 -10.37
C GLY A 160 5.61 1.77 -9.86
N HIS A 161 4.89 0.94 -10.63
CA HIS A 161 4.47 -0.40 -10.20
C HIS A 161 5.67 -1.31 -9.96
N GLY A 162 6.54 -1.48 -10.96
CA GLY A 162 7.74 -2.32 -10.87
C GLY A 162 8.72 -1.84 -9.80
N THR A 163 8.88 -0.52 -9.64
CA THR A 163 9.66 0.07 -8.54
C THR A 163 9.09 -0.32 -7.17
N HIS A 164 7.77 -0.25 -7.00
CA HIS A 164 7.09 -0.61 -5.77
C HIS A 164 7.24 -2.11 -5.45
N VAL A 165 7.02 -2.98 -6.46
CA VAL A 165 7.20 -4.43 -6.35
C VAL A 165 8.65 -4.78 -5.99
N ALA A 166 9.63 -4.30 -6.76
CA ALA A 166 11.04 -4.57 -6.52
C ALA A 166 11.53 -4.10 -5.13
N SER A 167 11.05 -2.94 -4.66
CA SER A 167 11.39 -2.43 -3.32
C SER A 167 10.74 -3.24 -2.20
N THR A 168 9.56 -3.83 -2.43
CA THR A 168 8.88 -4.71 -1.48
C THR A 168 9.60 -6.06 -1.38
N ILE A 169 10.09 -6.59 -2.50
CA ILE A 169 10.84 -7.85 -2.53
C ILE A 169 12.22 -7.68 -1.88
N ALA A 170 13.01 -6.70 -2.36
CA ALA A 170 14.41 -6.59 -2.01
C ALA A 170 14.86 -5.15 -1.76
N GLY A 171 14.00 -4.23 -1.30
CA GLY A 171 14.47 -2.89 -0.92
C GLY A 171 15.57 -2.94 0.16
N SER A 172 16.64 -2.16 0.00
CA SER A 172 17.57 -1.83 1.08
C SER A 172 16.83 -1.06 2.19
N GLN A 173 17.41 -0.99 3.39
CA GLN A 173 16.83 -0.25 4.50
C GLN A 173 16.84 1.25 4.24
N VAL A 174 15.66 1.88 4.29
CA VAL A 174 15.48 3.31 4.05
C VAL A 174 14.71 3.93 5.20
N TRP A 175 15.41 4.66 6.08
CA TRP A 175 14.81 5.31 7.24
C TRP A 175 14.01 6.56 6.89
N ASN A 176 13.09 6.91 7.80
CA ASN A 176 12.27 8.13 7.78
C ASN A 176 11.49 8.31 6.48
N VAL A 177 10.91 7.22 5.97
CA VAL A 177 9.99 7.26 4.83
C VAL A 177 8.56 7.35 5.32
N SER A 178 7.70 7.96 4.52
CA SER A 178 6.25 7.97 4.71
C SER A 178 5.57 8.07 3.36
N HIS A 179 4.29 7.68 3.31
CA HIS A 179 3.51 7.76 2.08
C HIS A 179 3.50 9.21 1.55
N ARG A 180 4.08 9.42 0.36
CA ARG A 180 4.20 10.72 -0.32
C ARG A 180 4.82 11.84 0.55
N GLY A 181 5.69 11.48 1.50
CA GLY A 181 6.30 12.43 2.44
C GLY A 181 5.31 13.04 3.45
N GLY A 182 4.13 12.43 3.59
CA GLY A 182 2.98 12.99 4.29
C GLY A 182 2.81 12.65 5.75
N GLY A 183 3.71 11.85 6.32
CA GLY A 183 3.59 11.40 7.71
C GLY A 183 2.65 10.19 7.90
N LEU A 184 2.05 9.65 6.84
CA LEU A 184 1.32 8.38 6.91
C LEU A 184 2.26 7.19 6.76
N GLY A 185 2.08 6.19 7.64
CA GLY A 185 2.89 4.99 7.66
C GLY A 185 4.37 5.31 7.80
N VAL A 186 4.72 6.23 8.72
CA VAL A 186 6.11 6.65 8.95
C VAL A 186 6.93 5.48 9.45
N GLY A 187 8.13 5.34 8.90
CA GLY A 187 9.09 4.40 9.44
C GLY A 187 10.27 4.13 8.53
N MET A 188 10.84 2.91 8.63
CA MET A 188 11.85 2.44 7.68
C MET A 188 11.17 1.67 6.54
N ALA A 189 11.74 1.61 5.35
CA ALA A 189 11.32 0.70 4.29
C ALA A 189 12.44 -0.29 3.99
N ARG A 190 12.11 -1.52 3.62
CA ARG A 190 13.01 -2.62 3.25
C ARG A 190 12.26 -3.70 2.46
N GLY A 191 13.01 -4.60 1.84
CA GLY A 191 12.47 -5.80 1.23
C GLY A 191 12.27 -6.94 2.22
N GLY A 192 11.61 -8.00 1.76
CA GLY A 192 11.61 -9.30 2.43
C GLY A 192 13.00 -9.94 2.43
N ALA A 193 13.76 -9.75 1.35
CA ALA A 193 15.15 -10.15 1.23
C ALA A 193 16.06 -8.92 0.93
N PRO A 194 16.36 -8.07 1.93
CA PRO A 194 17.01 -6.78 1.71
C PRO A 194 18.38 -6.85 1.02
N ARG A 195 19.09 -7.99 1.11
CA ARG A 195 20.45 -8.20 0.55
C ARG A 195 20.46 -8.96 -0.78
N SER A 196 19.30 -9.35 -1.31
CA SER A 196 19.21 -9.97 -2.64
C SER A 196 19.53 -8.98 -3.74
N ARG A 197 20.00 -9.50 -4.88
CA ARG A 197 20.25 -8.75 -6.10
C ARG A 197 18.97 -8.73 -6.94
N LEU A 198 18.79 -7.66 -7.71
CA LEU A 198 17.65 -7.47 -8.59
C LEU A 198 18.10 -7.55 -10.06
N ALA A 199 17.37 -8.33 -10.84
CA ALA A 199 17.43 -8.34 -12.30
C ALA A 199 16.07 -7.87 -12.84
N ILE A 200 16.07 -6.77 -13.59
CA ILE A 200 14.82 -6.09 -13.98
C ILE A 200 14.50 -6.37 -15.44
N TYR A 201 13.27 -6.79 -15.71
CA TYR A 201 12.78 -7.07 -17.05
C TYR A 201 11.52 -6.26 -17.29
N LYS A 202 11.65 -5.11 -17.96
CA LYS A 202 10.51 -4.24 -18.28
C LYS A 202 9.73 -4.80 -19.46
N VAL A 203 8.51 -5.27 -19.21
CA VAL A 203 7.57 -5.78 -20.23
C VAL A 203 6.27 -4.99 -20.28
N CYS A 204 5.98 -4.21 -19.23
CA CYS A 204 4.79 -3.39 -19.13
C CYS A 204 5.07 -1.92 -19.41
N TRP A 205 4.08 -1.27 -20.03
CA TRP A 205 4.19 0.08 -20.55
C TRP A 205 3.12 1.02 -19.95
N VAL A 206 3.26 2.33 -20.18
CA VAL A 206 2.45 3.38 -19.55
C VAL A 206 0.93 3.25 -19.71
N ASP A 207 0.47 2.58 -20.77
CA ASP A 207 -0.96 2.32 -21.02
C ASP A 207 -1.49 1.07 -20.28
N GLY A 208 -0.63 0.39 -19.52
CA GLY A 208 -0.92 -0.86 -18.83
C GLY A 208 -0.77 -2.11 -19.69
N SER A 209 -0.33 -1.97 -20.94
CA SER A 209 -0.11 -3.13 -21.81
C SER A 209 1.17 -3.88 -21.41
N CYS A 210 1.06 -5.20 -21.36
CA CYS A 210 2.16 -6.13 -21.10
C CYS A 210 2.06 -7.28 -22.13
N PRO A 211 2.67 -7.17 -23.32
CA PRO A 211 2.51 -8.17 -24.36
C PRO A 211 3.04 -9.53 -23.92
N GLU A 212 2.27 -10.60 -24.14
CA GLU A 212 2.67 -11.95 -23.76
C GLU A 212 4.01 -12.36 -24.39
N ALA A 213 4.23 -12.04 -25.67
CA ALA A 213 5.51 -12.28 -26.34
C ALA A 213 6.71 -11.61 -25.63
N ALA A 214 6.51 -10.42 -25.05
CA ALA A 214 7.52 -9.74 -24.26
C ALA A 214 7.75 -10.42 -22.91
N ILE A 215 6.68 -10.91 -22.27
CA ILE A 215 6.75 -11.70 -21.02
C ILE A 215 7.54 -12.99 -21.25
N LEU A 216 7.23 -13.74 -22.32
CA LEU A 216 7.93 -14.98 -22.65
C LEU A 216 9.41 -14.74 -22.95
N ALA A 217 9.73 -13.71 -23.72
CA ALA A 217 11.12 -13.31 -23.98
C ALA A 217 11.87 -12.94 -22.68
N ALA A 218 11.18 -12.25 -21.76
CA ALA A 218 11.75 -11.92 -20.45
C ALA A 218 12.00 -13.16 -19.58
N ILE A 219 11.11 -14.15 -19.59
CA ILE A 219 11.30 -15.41 -18.88
C ILE A 219 12.50 -16.17 -19.45
N ASP A 220 12.62 -16.27 -20.78
CA ASP A 220 13.74 -16.94 -21.44
C ASP A 220 15.09 -16.29 -21.10
N ASP A 221 15.18 -14.95 -21.24
CA ASP A 221 16.39 -14.21 -20.86
C ASP A 221 16.67 -14.34 -19.36
N ALA A 222 15.66 -14.39 -18.49
CA ALA A 222 15.87 -14.54 -17.05
C ALA A 222 16.43 -15.93 -16.67
N ILE A 223 15.93 -17.00 -17.31
CA ILE A 223 16.48 -18.35 -17.15
C ILE A 223 17.95 -18.35 -17.56
N LYS A 224 18.26 -17.80 -18.74
CA LYS A 224 19.62 -17.73 -19.28
C LYS A 224 20.55 -16.89 -18.42
N ASP A 225 20.06 -15.76 -17.91
CA ASP A 225 20.83 -14.82 -17.09
C ASP A 225 21.16 -15.40 -15.70
N GLY A 226 20.44 -16.45 -15.27
CA GLY A 226 20.72 -17.24 -14.07
C GLY A 226 20.06 -16.69 -12.81
N VAL A 227 18.80 -16.23 -12.91
CA VAL A 227 18.00 -15.82 -11.74
C VAL A 227 17.63 -17.03 -10.87
N ASP A 228 17.44 -16.83 -9.57
CA ASP A 228 17.01 -17.90 -8.63
C ASP A 228 15.50 -17.90 -8.40
N VAL A 229 14.89 -16.71 -8.45
CA VAL A 229 13.46 -16.51 -8.22
C VAL A 229 12.94 -15.54 -9.26
N LEU A 230 11.78 -15.83 -9.83
CA LEU A 230 11.01 -14.94 -10.70
C LEU A 230 9.79 -14.42 -9.96
N SER A 231 9.61 -13.10 -9.96
CA SER A 231 8.43 -12.42 -9.47
C SER A 231 7.72 -11.74 -10.63
N LEU A 232 6.45 -12.10 -10.83
CA LEU A 232 5.59 -11.56 -11.87
C LEU A 232 4.29 -11.05 -11.23
N SER A 233 4.21 -9.73 -11.01
CA SER A 233 2.98 -9.08 -10.55
C SER A 233 2.10 -8.70 -11.73
N LEU A 234 1.85 -9.69 -12.59
CA LEU A 234 1.14 -9.59 -13.86
C LEU A 234 -0.03 -10.59 -13.87
N GLY A 235 -1.03 -10.32 -14.68
CA GLY A 235 -2.14 -11.24 -14.92
C GLY A 235 -2.81 -10.94 -16.25
N GLY A 236 -3.27 -11.98 -16.92
CA GLY A 236 -4.10 -11.88 -18.13
C GLY A 236 -5.58 -12.06 -17.82
N SER A 237 -6.34 -12.57 -18.79
CA SER A 237 -7.72 -12.98 -18.57
C SER A 237 -7.77 -14.39 -17.93
N PRO A 238 -8.84 -14.74 -17.18
CA PRO A 238 -9.00 -16.10 -16.70
C PRO A 238 -8.91 -17.13 -17.83
N GLY A 239 -7.98 -18.09 -17.71
CA GLY A 239 -7.71 -19.11 -18.73
C GLY A 239 -6.51 -18.83 -19.65
N GLU A 240 -5.91 -17.64 -19.58
CA GLU A 240 -4.67 -17.29 -20.28
C GLU A 240 -3.45 -17.58 -19.39
N GLU A 241 -3.19 -18.87 -19.18
CA GLU A 241 -2.10 -19.34 -18.32
C GLU A 241 -0.75 -19.36 -19.05
N ILE A 242 0.32 -18.92 -18.37
CA ILE A 242 1.68 -18.89 -18.94
C ILE A 242 2.38 -20.23 -18.67
N PHE A 243 2.19 -21.19 -19.57
CA PHE A 243 2.71 -22.55 -19.41
C PHE A 243 4.23 -22.64 -19.46
N GLU A 244 4.87 -21.71 -20.17
CA GLU A 244 6.32 -21.64 -20.40
C GLU A 244 7.11 -21.44 -19.09
N THR A 245 6.44 -20.98 -18.03
CA THR A 245 7.00 -20.90 -16.68
C THR A 245 7.46 -22.27 -16.14
N LEU A 246 6.95 -23.37 -16.70
CA LEU A 246 7.44 -24.72 -16.42
C LEU A 246 8.94 -24.86 -16.73
N HIS A 247 9.43 -24.21 -17.78
CA HIS A 247 10.86 -24.25 -18.14
C HIS A 247 11.74 -23.59 -17.07
N ALA A 248 11.26 -22.51 -16.44
CA ALA A 248 11.96 -21.89 -15.32
C ALA A 248 12.00 -22.83 -14.11
N VAL A 249 10.86 -23.44 -13.76
CA VAL A 249 10.78 -24.38 -12.62
C VAL A 249 11.63 -25.63 -12.84
N LEU A 250 11.67 -26.16 -14.06
CA LEU A 250 12.53 -27.29 -14.43
C LEU A 250 14.04 -26.98 -14.31
N GLN A 251 14.42 -25.70 -14.38
CA GLN A 251 15.78 -25.22 -14.14
C GLN A 251 16.03 -24.87 -12.66
N GLY A 252 15.09 -25.18 -11.76
CA GLY A 252 15.19 -24.91 -10.33
C GLY A 252 14.88 -23.46 -9.94
N ILE A 253 14.24 -22.68 -10.82
CA ILE A 253 13.86 -21.29 -10.57
C ILE A 253 12.43 -21.26 -10.02
N SER A 254 12.26 -20.73 -8.81
CA SER A 254 10.93 -20.54 -8.21
C SER A 254 10.20 -19.40 -8.89
N VAL A 255 8.93 -19.61 -9.27
CA VAL A 255 8.12 -18.59 -9.95
C VAL A 255 6.94 -18.19 -9.07
N VAL A 256 6.80 -16.88 -8.83
CA VAL A 256 5.77 -16.29 -7.98
C VAL A 256 4.91 -15.33 -8.81
N PHE A 257 3.61 -15.58 -8.81
CA PHE A 257 2.60 -14.76 -9.48
C PHE A 257 1.62 -14.14 -8.49
N ALA A 258 1.09 -12.97 -8.85
CA ALA A 258 -0.12 -12.45 -8.23
C ALA A 258 -1.36 -13.23 -8.70
N GLY A 259 -2.31 -13.48 -7.79
CA GLY A 259 -3.56 -14.19 -8.11
C GLY A 259 -4.62 -13.36 -8.84
N GLY A 260 -4.44 -12.04 -8.93
CA GLY A 260 -5.35 -11.10 -9.60
C GLY A 260 -6.18 -10.23 -8.65
N ASN A 261 -6.84 -9.21 -9.23
CA ASN A 261 -7.56 -8.16 -8.51
C ASN A 261 -9.07 -8.09 -8.86
N GLU A 262 -9.63 -9.15 -9.44
CA GLU A 262 -11.00 -9.23 -9.96
C GLU A 262 -12.00 -9.88 -8.98
N GLY A 263 -11.58 -10.08 -7.72
CA GLY A 263 -12.47 -10.49 -6.65
C GLY A 263 -13.59 -9.47 -6.34
N PRO A 264 -14.59 -9.87 -5.53
CA PRO A 264 -14.59 -11.05 -4.66
C PRO A 264 -15.35 -12.25 -5.24
N VAL A 265 -15.83 -12.17 -6.49
CA VAL A 265 -16.61 -13.24 -7.11
C VAL A 265 -15.72 -14.48 -7.31
N PRO A 266 -16.24 -15.72 -7.09
CA PRO A 266 -15.51 -16.95 -7.36
C PRO A 266 -14.98 -17.04 -8.80
N GLN A 267 -13.98 -17.90 -9.02
CA GLN A 267 -13.43 -18.21 -10.35
C GLN A 267 -12.80 -17.01 -11.08
N THR A 268 -12.18 -16.12 -10.31
CA THR A 268 -11.49 -14.92 -10.81
C THR A 268 -9.97 -15.02 -10.68
N VAL A 269 -9.46 -16.11 -10.09
CA VAL A 269 -8.01 -16.36 -9.93
C VAL A 269 -7.32 -16.57 -11.27
N LEU A 270 -6.15 -15.97 -11.40
CA LEU A 270 -5.26 -16.02 -12.56
C LEU A 270 -3.94 -16.72 -12.18
N ASN A 271 -3.12 -17.06 -13.19
CA ASN A 271 -1.80 -17.65 -13.01
C ASN A 271 -1.85 -18.93 -12.15
N ALA A 272 -2.83 -19.78 -12.42
CA ALA A 272 -3.19 -20.92 -11.61
C ALA A 272 -2.55 -22.24 -12.08
N VAL A 273 -1.43 -22.18 -12.82
CA VAL A 273 -0.67 -23.39 -13.20
C VAL A 273 -0.07 -24.09 -11.98
N PRO A 274 0.00 -25.44 -11.93
CA PRO A 274 0.32 -26.17 -10.70
C PRO A 274 1.74 -25.97 -10.15
N TRP A 275 2.70 -25.59 -10.99
CA TRP A 275 4.12 -25.49 -10.61
C TRP A 275 4.55 -24.09 -10.14
N VAL A 276 3.64 -23.11 -10.13
CA VAL A 276 3.94 -21.75 -9.65
C VAL A 276 3.22 -21.42 -8.35
N MET A 277 3.79 -20.48 -7.60
CA MET A 277 3.18 -19.92 -6.39
C MET A 277 2.24 -18.79 -6.79
N THR A 278 0.94 -18.98 -6.61
CA THR A 278 -0.09 -17.97 -6.88
C THR A 278 -0.50 -17.30 -5.57
N VAL A 279 -0.26 -16.00 -5.43
CA VAL A 279 -0.35 -15.30 -4.14
C VAL A 279 -1.61 -14.43 -4.07
N ALA A 280 -2.42 -14.65 -3.02
CA ALA A 280 -3.58 -13.82 -2.67
C ALA A 280 -3.17 -12.58 -1.85
N ALA A 281 -4.02 -11.56 -1.83
CA ALA A 281 -3.78 -10.33 -1.07
C ALA A 281 -4.58 -10.31 0.24
N SER A 282 -3.94 -9.92 1.36
CA SER A 282 -4.59 -9.76 2.66
C SER A 282 -4.23 -8.44 3.33
N THR A 283 -5.04 -8.03 4.30
CA THR A 283 -4.77 -6.85 5.14
C THR A 283 -3.74 -7.17 6.22
N ILE A 284 -3.04 -6.13 6.67
CA ILE A 284 -2.18 -6.17 7.85
C ILE A 284 -2.86 -5.41 9.01
N ASP A 285 -2.23 -5.42 10.18
CA ASP A 285 -2.68 -4.75 11.42
C ASP A 285 -2.54 -3.22 11.41
N ARG A 286 -2.51 -2.61 10.21
CA ARG A 286 -2.44 -1.17 10.00
C ARG A 286 -3.67 -0.66 9.25
N SER A 287 -4.24 0.41 9.77
CA SER A 287 -5.31 1.17 9.11
C SER A 287 -5.00 2.67 9.07
N PHE A 288 -5.74 3.39 8.22
CA PHE A 288 -5.61 4.83 8.04
C PHE A 288 -6.92 5.55 8.38
N PRO A 289 -7.28 5.62 9.68
CA PRO A 289 -8.51 6.28 10.10
C PRO A 289 -8.41 7.80 9.91
N THR A 290 -9.55 8.39 9.55
CA THR A 290 -9.75 9.84 9.52
C THR A 290 -11.01 10.18 10.29
N GLN A 291 -10.93 11.20 11.13
CA GLN A 291 -12.05 11.65 11.94
C GLN A 291 -12.91 12.63 11.14
N VAL A 292 -14.21 12.36 11.08
CA VAL A 292 -15.24 13.25 10.54
C VAL A 292 -16.02 13.83 11.72
N THR A 293 -15.96 15.14 11.90
CA THR A 293 -16.66 15.85 12.99
C THR A 293 -17.80 16.66 12.42
N LEU A 294 -19.02 16.40 12.90
CA LEU A 294 -20.23 17.12 12.50
C LEU A 294 -20.41 18.38 13.34
N GLY A 295 -21.23 19.34 12.87
CA GLY A 295 -21.48 20.60 13.58
C GLY A 295 -22.19 20.44 14.93
N ASN A 296 -22.81 19.28 15.20
CA ASN A 296 -23.38 18.90 16.50
C ASN A 296 -22.34 18.30 17.47
N ASN A 297 -21.04 18.34 17.13
CA ASN A 297 -19.92 17.74 17.86
C ASN A 297 -19.86 16.20 17.86
N GLU A 298 -20.72 15.54 17.09
CA GLU A 298 -20.61 14.10 16.87
C GLU A 298 -19.34 13.78 16.09
N LYS A 299 -18.60 12.77 16.55
CA LYS A 299 -17.33 12.33 15.96
C LYS A 299 -17.53 10.95 15.37
N LEU A 300 -17.30 10.84 14.07
CA LEU A 300 -17.39 9.63 13.28
C LEU A 300 -16.02 9.32 12.69
N VAL A 301 -15.79 8.07 12.32
CA VAL A 301 -14.49 7.61 11.81
C VAL A 301 -14.67 6.97 10.45
N GLY A 302 -14.01 7.52 9.44
CA GLY A 302 -13.89 6.92 8.12
C GLY A 302 -12.46 6.49 7.82
N GLN A 303 -12.20 6.09 6.59
CA GLN A 303 -10.86 5.79 6.09
C GLN A 303 -10.45 6.72 4.96
N SER A 304 -9.17 7.12 4.92
CA SER A 304 -8.63 7.99 3.88
C SER A 304 -7.11 7.80 3.77
N LEU A 305 -6.48 8.45 2.79
CA LEU A 305 -5.04 8.61 2.68
C LEU A 305 -4.65 10.09 2.65
N HIS A 306 -5.56 10.98 3.01
CA HIS A 306 -5.35 12.42 2.92
C HIS A 306 -4.75 12.98 4.21
N TYR A 307 -3.50 13.44 4.11
CA TYR A 307 -2.69 13.91 5.25
C TYR A 307 -2.32 15.40 5.16
N ASN A 308 -2.54 16.04 4.00
CA ASN A 308 -2.03 17.38 3.74
C ASN A 308 -2.86 18.45 4.48
N ALA A 309 -2.30 18.95 5.59
CA ALA A 309 -2.91 20.00 6.40
C ALA A 309 -3.12 21.34 5.66
N SER A 310 -2.43 21.58 4.52
CA SER A 310 -2.63 22.79 3.71
C SER A 310 -3.92 22.73 2.86
N VAL A 311 -4.41 21.52 2.59
CA VAL A 311 -5.64 21.25 1.81
C VAL A 311 -6.80 20.98 2.77
N ILE A 312 -6.51 20.37 3.92
CA ILE A 312 -7.42 20.23 5.04
C ILE A 312 -7.44 21.54 5.83
N SER A 313 -8.37 22.42 5.48
CA SER A 313 -8.76 23.47 6.43
C SER A 313 -9.30 22.76 7.67
N ASN A 314 -8.66 22.96 8.83
CA ASN A 314 -9.08 22.37 10.11
C ASN A 314 -10.39 23.03 10.62
N ASP A 315 -11.16 23.61 9.70
CA ASP A 315 -12.37 24.37 9.91
C ASP A 315 -13.56 23.58 9.38
N PHE A 316 -14.72 23.96 9.85
CA PHE A 316 -15.98 23.45 9.33
C PHE A 316 -16.25 23.98 7.93
N LYS A 317 -16.63 23.09 7.02
CA LYS A 317 -17.17 23.43 5.68
C LYS A 317 -18.63 23.03 5.62
N ALA A 318 -19.40 23.73 4.79
CA ALA A 318 -20.79 23.34 4.55
C ALA A 318 -20.84 21.92 3.96
N LEU A 319 -21.80 21.13 4.44
CA LEU A 319 -22.06 19.76 4.02
C LEU A 319 -23.27 19.75 3.06
N VAL A 320 -23.18 18.99 1.98
CA VAL A 320 -24.29 18.74 1.06
C VAL A 320 -24.41 17.25 0.79
N HIS A 321 -25.61 16.69 0.94
CA HIS A 321 -25.92 15.34 0.49
C HIS A 321 -26.34 15.37 -0.98
N ALA A 322 -25.63 14.64 -1.83
CA ALA A 322 -25.86 14.60 -3.28
C ALA A 322 -26.10 13.17 -3.77
N ARG A 323 -26.79 12.33 -2.97
CA ARG A 323 -27.19 10.94 -3.32
C ARG A 323 -26.05 10.15 -3.99
N SER A 324 -26.20 9.76 -5.25
CA SER A 324 -25.25 8.96 -6.05
C SER A 324 -24.04 9.73 -6.54
N CYS A 325 -24.07 11.07 -6.45
CA CYS A 325 -23.08 11.96 -7.05
C CYS A 325 -22.92 11.74 -8.56
N ASP A 326 -24.04 11.45 -9.23
CA ASP A 326 -24.14 11.50 -10.67
C ASP A 326 -24.25 12.94 -11.19
N MET A 327 -24.21 13.10 -12.52
CA MET A 327 -24.22 14.42 -13.14
C MET A 327 -25.51 15.21 -12.80
N GLU A 328 -26.65 14.53 -12.68
CA GLU A 328 -27.94 15.17 -12.43
C GLU A 328 -28.08 15.63 -10.97
N THR A 329 -27.72 14.76 -10.03
CA THR A 329 -27.75 15.04 -8.58
C THR A 329 -26.73 16.11 -8.19
N LEU A 330 -25.55 16.12 -8.83
CA LEU A 330 -24.56 17.18 -8.62
C LEU A 330 -24.96 18.51 -9.26
N ALA A 331 -25.59 18.51 -10.44
CA ALA A 331 -26.08 19.74 -11.08
C ALA A 331 -27.26 20.37 -10.33
N SER A 332 -28.12 19.55 -9.73
CA SER A 332 -29.24 20.01 -8.91
C SER A 332 -28.84 20.40 -7.48
N SER A 333 -27.62 20.04 -7.05
CA SER A 333 -27.08 20.37 -5.73
C SER A 333 -26.07 21.51 -5.80
N ASN A 334 -26.18 22.51 -4.92
CA ASN A 334 -25.16 23.54 -4.80
C ASN A 334 -23.92 22.99 -4.04
N VAL A 335 -22.99 22.34 -4.76
CA VAL A 335 -21.82 21.63 -4.21
C VAL A 335 -20.51 22.44 -4.22
N THR A 336 -20.45 23.52 -4.97
CA THR A 336 -19.23 24.30 -5.15
C THR A 336 -18.74 24.89 -3.82
N GLY A 337 -17.48 24.62 -3.47
CA GLY A 337 -16.89 25.08 -2.21
C GLY A 337 -17.26 24.25 -0.97
N LYS A 338 -18.02 23.17 -1.12
CA LYS A 338 -18.59 22.37 -0.01
C LYS A 338 -18.02 20.96 0.05
N ILE A 339 -18.26 20.27 1.16
CA ILE A 339 -17.97 18.84 1.30
C ILE A 339 -19.25 18.08 0.91
N VAL A 340 -19.11 17.14 -0.02
CA VAL A 340 -20.22 16.38 -0.58
C VAL A 340 -20.29 15.00 0.06
N LEU A 341 -21.46 14.61 0.58
CA LEU A 341 -21.78 13.24 0.95
C LEU A 341 -22.42 12.54 -0.26
N CYS A 342 -21.78 11.49 -0.76
CA CYS A 342 -22.38 10.56 -1.71
C CYS A 342 -22.87 9.34 -0.93
N TYR A 343 -24.18 9.23 -0.79
CA TYR A 343 -24.86 8.14 -0.09
C TYR A 343 -26.09 7.71 -0.90
N ALA A 344 -25.94 6.59 -1.60
CA ALA A 344 -26.95 5.92 -2.42
C ALA A 344 -26.84 4.39 -2.24
N PRO A 345 -27.26 3.83 -1.09
CA PRO A 345 -27.09 2.41 -0.78
C PRO A 345 -27.86 1.49 -1.73
N GLU A 346 -28.98 1.95 -2.29
CA GLU A 346 -29.80 1.19 -3.25
C GLU A 346 -29.06 0.93 -4.57
N GLU A 347 -28.19 1.85 -4.99
CA GLU A 347 -27.41 1.74 -6.23
C GLU A 347 -26.12 0.92 -6.07
N ALA A 348 -25.67 0.68 -4.83
CA ALA A 348 -24.44 -0.05 -4.55
C ALA A 348 -24.48 -1.54 -4.97
N PHE A 349 -25.67 -2.08 -5.22
CA PHE A 349 -25.87 -3.42 -5.78
C PHE A 349 -25.69 -3.47 -7.31
N LEU A 350 -25.90 -2.34 -7.99
CA LEU A 350 -25.84 -2.25 -9.46
C LEU A 350 -24.44 -1.96 -9.96
N ILE A 351 -23.70 -1.12 -9.23
CA ILE A 351 -22.37 -0.66 -9.62
C ILE A 351 -21.41 -0.89 -8.46
N SER A 352 -20.34 -1.63 -8.73
CA SER A 352 -19.26 -1.84 -7.76
C SER A 352 -18.78 -0.49 -7.19
N PRO A 353 -18.64 -0.35 -5.86
CA PRO A 353 -18.16 0.88 -5.23
C PRO A 353 -16.82 1.36 -5.78
N ARG A 354 -15.99 0.48 -6.35
CA ARG A 354 -14.72 0.85 -7.01
C ARG A 354 -14.95 1.76 -8.20
N VAL A 355 -15.90 1.42 -9.05
CA VAL A 355 -16.23 2.17 -10.27
C VAL A 355 -16.99 3.43 -9.88
N ALA A 356 -17.98 3.30 -8.99
CA ALA A 356 -18.78 4.42 -8.52
C ALA A 356 -17.93 5.51 -7.84
N LEU A 357 -16.98 5.12 -6.98
CA LEU A 357 -16.08 6.05 -6.29
C LEU A 357 -15.21 6.84 -7.28
N ARG A 358 -14.62 6.18 -8.28
CA ARG A 358 -13.78 6.88 -9.29
C ARG A 358 -14.58 7.92 -10.06
N ASN A 359 -15.80 7.57 -10.48
CA ASN A 359 -16.70 8.50 -11.17
C ASN A 359 -17.14 9.65 -10.25
N ALA A 360 -17.49 9.35 -8.99
CA ALA A 360 -17.86 10.36 -8.01
C ALA A 360 -16.72 11.35 -7.74
N ILE A 361 -15.48 10.88 -7.60
CA ILE A 361 -14.29 11.73 -7.43
C ILE A 361 -14.15 12.71 -8.60
N ASN A 362 -14.17 12.22 -9.85
CA ASN A 362 -14.00 13.07 -11.02
C ASN A 362 -15.11 14.13 -11.12
N ARG A 363 -16.37 13.71 -10.98
CA ARG A 363 -17.53 14.60 -11.12
C ARG A 363 -17.60 15.65 -10.01
N THR A 364 -17.30 15.26 -8.77
CA THR A 364 -17.29 16.21 -7.64
C THR A 364 -16.14 17.22 -7.75
N LEU A 365 -14.98 16.79 -8.24
CA LEU A 365 -13.88 17.70 -8.56
C LEU A 365 -14.28 18.72 -9.64
N GLU A 366 -14.87 18.25 -10.75
CA GLU A 366 -15.35 19.11 -11.85
C GLU A 366 -16.44 20.10 -11.39
N ALA A 367 -17.32 19.67 -10.48
CA ALA A 367 -18.36 20.52 -9.89
C ALA A 367 -17.83 21.53 -8.84
N GLY A 368 -16.52 21.53 -8.58
CA GLY A 368 -15.85 22.47 -7.67
C GLY A 368 -16.06 22.15 -6.19
N ALA A 369 -16.33 20.88 -5.84
CA ALA A 369 -16.38 20.44 -4.45
C ALA A 369 -15.01 20.62 -3.77
N LYS A 370 -15.04 20.79 -2.44
CA LYS A 370 -13.84 20.90 -1.59
C LYS A 370 -13.60 19.67 -0.73
N GLY A 371 -14.41 18.63 -0.87
CA GLY A 371 -14.22 17.34 -0.24
C GLY A 371 -15.33 16.37 -0.60
N LEU A 372 -15.05 15.09 -0.39
CA LEU A 372 -15.94 13.98 -0.69
C LEU A 372 -15.98 13.02 0.50
N ILE A 373 -17.19 12.72 0.98
CA ILE A 373 -17.47 11.59 1.87
C ILE A 373 -18.27 10.59 1.05
N PHE A 374 -17.67 9.44 0.75
CA PHE A 374 -18.28 8.42 -0.09
C PHE A 374 -18.71 7.23 0.77
N ALA A 375 -19.99 6.90 0.72
CA ALA A 375 -20.57 5.79 1.42
C ALA A 375 -20.50 4.51 0.57
N GLN A 376 -20.01 3.43 1.17
CA GLN A 376 -19.97 2.11 0.55
C GLN A 376 -20.18 1.03 1.60
N TYR A 377 -20.50 -0.21 1.19
CA TYR A 377 -20.42 -1.32 2.13
C TYR A 377 -18.97 -1.52 2.60
N ALA A 378 -18.80 -2.17 3.76
CA ALA A 378 -17.49 -2.33 4.39
C ALA A 378 -16.55 -3.15 3.49
N ILE A 379 -15.67 -2.46 2.77
CA ILE A 379 -14.65 -3.01 1.90
C ILE A 379 -13.28 -2.64 2.48
N ASN A 380 -12.38 -3.62 2.61
CA ASN A 380 -10.99 -3.41 3.00
C ASN A 380 -10.11 -2.92 1.84
N ASN A 381 -10.50 -1.81 1.19
CA ASN A 381 -9.74 -1.17 0.12
C ASN A 381 -9.82 0.34 0.22
N VAL A 382 -8.70 0.97 0.57
CA VAL A 382 -8.58 2.43 0.67
C VAL A 382 -7.83 3.06 -0.52
N ASN A 383 -7.21 2.25 -1.39
CA ASN A 383 -6.29 2.74 -2.43
C ASN A 383 -6.96 3.69 -3.43
N ASN A 384 -8.25 3.51 -3.68
CA ASN A 384 -9.00 4.34 -4.64
C ASN A 384 -9.10 5.81 -4.22
N VAL A 385 -8.93 6.15 -2.93
CA VAL A 385 -8.93 7.55 -2.48
C VAL A 385 -7.67 8.30 -2.91
N ALA A 386 -6.61 7.60 -3.31
CA ALA A 386 -5.40 8.23 -3.84
C ALA A 386 -5.67 9.02 -5.13
N ALA A 387 -6.76 8.70 -5.86
CA ALA A 387 -7.19 9.45 -7.04
C ALA A 387 -7.59 10.90 -6.73
N CYS A 388 -7.93 11.22 -5.48
CA CYS A 388 -8.18 12.60 -5.07
C CYS A 388 -6.91 13.47 -5.02
N ASN A 389 -5.73 12.85 -5.20
CA ASN A 389 -4.43 13.45 -5.49
C ASN A 389 -4.05 14.69 -4.66
N ASN A 390 -4.42 14.71 -3.38
CA ASN A 390 -4.27 15.86 -2.50
C ASN A 390 -4.95 17.16 -3.00
N ILE A 391 -5.92 17.07 -3.91
CA ILE A 391 -6.74 18.20 -4.37
C ILE A 391 -7.86 18.47 -3.37
N MET A 392 -8.49 17.41 -2.86
CA MET A 392 -9.53 17.47 -1.83
C MET A 392 -9.47 16.24 -0.92
N PRO A 393 -9.95 16.36 0.35
CA PRO A 393 -10.15 15.21 1.21
C PRO A 393 -11.22 14.27 0.63
N CYS A 394 -10.88 12.98 0.56
CA CYS A 394 -11.80 11.90 0.21
C CYS A 394 -11.85 10.90 1.35
N VAL A 395 -13.02 10.70 1.93
CA VAL A 395 -13.24 9.83 3.09
C VAL A 395 -14.22 8.73 2.71
N LEU A 396 -13.83 7.49 2.96
CA LEU A 396 -14.71 6.33 2.83
C LEU A 396 -15.37 6.08 4.18
N VAL A 397 -16.68 5.92 4.17
CA VAL A 397 -17.48 5.55 5.34
C VAL A 397 -18.38 4.37 4.99
N ASP A 398 -18.72 3.56 5.98
CA ASP A 398 -19.76 2.55 5.80
C ASP A 398 -21.15 3.18 5.75
N PHE A 399 -22.17 2.37 5.40
CA PHE A 399 -23.54 2.85 5.30
C PHE A 399 -24.16 3.27 6.64
N GLU A 400 -23.71 2.71 7.77
CA GLU A 400 -24.21 3.10 9.08
C GLU A 400 -23.75 4.52 9.43
N ILE A 401 -22.46 4.78 9.25
CA ILE A 401 -21.86 6.10 9.44
C ILE A 401 -22.45 7.10 8.44
N ALA A 402 -22.58 6.73 7.18
CA ALA A 402 -23.19 7.60 6.17
C ALA A 402 -24.64 7.96 6.51
N HIS A 403 -25.43 7.02 7.01
CA HIS A 403 -26.80 7.25 7.43
C HIS A 403 -26.88 8.26 8.59
N ARG A 404 -25.96 8.20 9.56
CA ARG A 404 -25.86 9.21 10.64
C ARG A 404 -25.54 10.59 10.09
N ILE A 405 -24.60 10.69 9.14
CA ILE A 405 -24.25 11.96 8.50
C ILE A 405 -25.43 12.52 7.68
N ALA A 406 -26.12 11.67 6.93
CA ALA A 406 -27.31 12.05 6.17
C ALA A 406 -28.46 12.51 7.08
N SER A 407 -28.72 11.78 8.17
CA SER A 407 -29.74 12.15 9.16
C SER A 407 -29.43 13.51 9.81
N TYR A 408 -28.16 13.76 10.15
CA TYR A 408 -27.72 15.07 10.63
C TYR A 408 -27.97 16.18 9.59
N TRP A 409 -27.71 15.90 8.32
CA TRP A 409 -27.93 16.85 7.22
C TRP A 409 -29.41 17.22 7.07
N ASP A 410 -30.32 16.24 7.16
CA ASP A 410 -31.78 16.45 7.01
C ASP A 410 -32.38 17.33 8.13
N ILE A 411 -31.92 17.14 9.37
CA ILE A 411 -32.50 17.85 10.54
C ILE A 411 -31.83 19.20 10.84
N THR A 412 -30.74 19.54 10.13
CA THR A 412 -29.93 20.73 10.41
C THR A 412 -30.08 21.77 9.31
N ARG A 413 -30.44 23.01 9.68
CA ARG A 413 -30.64 24.10 8.71
C ARG A 413 -29.37 24.50 7.93
N SER A 414 -28.23 24.46 8.61
CA SER A 414 -26.92 24.82 8.04
C SER A 414 -25.89 23.74 8.42
N PRO A 415 -25.95 22.56 7.78
CA PRO A 415 -25.12 21.43 8.16
C PRO A 415 -23.67 21.72 7.78
N VAL A 416 -22.76 21.45 8.71
CA VAL A 416 -21.33 21.62 8.52
C VAL A 416 -20.58 20.37 8.96
N VAL A 417 -19.47 20.11 8.31
CA VAL A 417 -18.59 18.99 8.61
C VAL A 417 -17.14 19.43 8.56
N LYS A 418 -16.33 18.79 9.38
CA LYS A 418 -14.88 18.94 9.44
C LYS A 418 -14.24 17.57 9.26
N VAL A 419 -13.34 17.46 8.29
CA VAL A 419 -12.52 16.26 8.07
C VAL A 419 -11.14 16.52 8.64
N SER A 420 -10.69 15.69 9.58
CA SER A 420 -9.35 15.81 10.16
C SER A 420 -8.28 15.16 9.27
N PRO A 421 -7.00 15.55 9.41
CA PRO A 421 -5.90 14.82 8.82
C PRO A 421 -5.96 13.33 9.17
N THR A 422 -5.72 12.49 8.16
CA THR A 422 -5.62 11.04 8.34
C THR A 422 -4.46 10.73 9.28
N MET A 423 -4.65 9.74 10.15
CA MET A 423 -3.60 9.21 10.99
C MET A 423 -3.28 7.76 10.64
N SER A 424 -2.14 7.25 11.11
CA SER A 424 -1.81 5.83 11.03
C SER A 424 -2.16 5.18 12.35
N ALA A 425 -2.95 4.11 12.31
CA ALA A 425 -3.27 3.28 13.47
C ALA A 425 -2.73 1.87 13.22
N VAL A 426 -2.01 1.32 14.21
CA VAL A 426 -1.42 -0.02 14.18
C VAL A 426 -1.81 -0.74 15.47
N GLY A 427 -2.19 -2.02 15.36
CA GLY A 427 -2.37 -2.90 16.50
C GLY A 427 -3.65 -3.74 16.43
N ASN A 428 -3.91 -4.47 17.52
CA ASN A 428 -4.94 -5.52 17.59
C ASN A 428 -6.38 -5.04 17.38
N GLU A 429 -6.63 -3.73 17.43
CA GLU A 429 -7.94 -3.13 17.14
C GLU A 429 -8.24 -3.13 15.62
N VAL A 430 -7.22 -3.30 14.77
CA VAL A 430 -7.36 -3.47 13.33
C VAL A 430 -7.58 -4.95 13.02
N LEU A 431 -8.76 -5.28 12.48
CA LEU A 431 -9.08 -6.67 12.11
C LEU A 431 -8.19 -7.16 10.94
N SER A 432 -7.20 -7.99 11.26
CA SER A 432 -6.23 -8.55 10.30
C SER A 432 -5.68 -9.91 10.75
N PRO A 433 -5.26 -10.80 9.81
CA PRO A 433 -5.37 -10.62 8.37
C PRO A 433 -6.79 -10.90 7.88
N ARG A 434 -7.28 -10.09 6.94
CA ARG A 434 -8.52 -10.34 6.19
C ARG A 434 -8.19 -10.34 4.72
N VAL A 435 -8.68 -11.33 3.98
CA VAL A 435 -8.42 -11.36 2.53
C VAL A 435 -8.99 -10.09 1.88
N ALA A 436 -8.20 -9.44 1.05
CA ALA A 436 -8.58 -8.22 0.37
C ALA A 436 -9.81 -8.47 -0.52
N SER A 437 -10.74 -7.53 -0.53
CA SER A 437 -11.96 -7.60 -1.34
C SER A 437 -11.70 -7.77 -2.83
N PHE A 438 -10.62 -7.19 -3.35
CA PHE A 438 -10.21 -7.39 -4.75
C PHE A 438 -9.51 -8.71 -4.99
N SER A 439 -8.95 -9.34 -3.96
CA SER A 439 -8.15 -10.54 -4.18
C SER A 439 -9.01 -11.53 -4.94
N SER A 440 -8.56 -11.88 -6.14
CA SER A 440 -9.22 -12.86 -6.98
C SER A 440 -9.37 -14.19 -6.23
N ARG A 441 -10.41 -14.95 -6.59
CA ARG A 441 -10.86 -16.14 -5.86
C ARG A 441 -10.79 -17.38 -6.73
N GLY A 442 -10.41 -18.48 -6.08
CA GLY A 442 -10.58 -19.80 -6.67
C GLY A 442 -12.05 -20.22 -6.84
N PRO A 443 -12.29 -21.44 -7.36
CA PRO A 443 -11.30 -22.32 -7.97
C PRO A 443 -10.81 -21.79 -9.33
N SER A 444 -9.68 -22.30 -9.82
CA SER A 444 -9.21 -21.99 -11.17
C SER A 444 -10.17 -22.53 -12.23
N LEU A 445 -10.38 -21.79 -13.32
CA LEU A 445 -11.12 -22.28 -14.49
C LEU A 445 -10.35 -23.36 -15.25
N ALA A 446 -9.03 -23.24 -15.35
CA ALA A 446 -8.19 -24.17 -16.08
C ALA A 446 -7.84 -25.42 -15.24
N PHE A 447 -7.71 -25.27 -13.92
CA PHE A 447 -7.30 -26.33 -13.00
C PHE A 447 -8.26 -26.43 -11.81
N SER A 448 -9.52 -26.78 -12.06
CA SER A 448 -10.57 -26.79 -11.05
C SER A 448 -10.36 -27.81 -9.91
N THR A 449 -9.54 -28.85 -10.15
CA THR A 449 -9.21 -29.88 -9.16
C THR A 449 -8.05 -29.49 -8.24
N ILE A 450 -7.30 -28.44 -8.57
CA ILE A 450 -6.15 -27.97 -7.81
C ILE A 450 -6.58 -26.69 -7.10
N LEU A 451 -6.64 -26.74 -5.77
CA LEU A 451 -6.90 -25.56 -4.96
C LEU A 451 -5.77 -24.56 -5.17
N LYS A 452 -6.12 -23.30 -5.44
CA LYS A 452 -5.18 -22.23 -5.78
C LYS A 452 -5.13 -21.09 -4.77
N GLU A 453 -5.47 -21.41 -3.53
CA GLU A 453 -5.18 -20.58 -2.37
C GLU A 453 -4.38 -21.45 -1.41
N GLU A 454 -3.09 -21.17 -1.22
CA GLU A 454 -2.32 -21.75 -0.12
C GLU A 454 -2.43 -20.82 1.09
N PRO A 455 -3.25 -21.16 2.10
CA PRO A 455 -3.04 -20.64 3.43
C PRO A 455 -1.90 -21.46 4.06
N GLU A 456 -0.74 -20.85 4.30
CA GLU A 456 0.10 -21.29 5.42
C GLU A 456 -0.66 -20.99 6.72
N THR A 457 -1.58 -21.89 7.08
CA THR A 457 -2.06 -22.14 8.45
C THR A 457 -3.01 -23.34 8.45
N ILE A 458 -2.45 -24.54 8.41
CA ILE A 458 -3.07 -25.68 9.08
C ILE A 458 -2.26 -25.94 10.33
N VAL A 459 -2.64 -25.29 11.42
CA VAL A 459 -2.38 -25.80 12.76
C VAL A 459 -3.73 -26.22 13.30
N GLU A 460 -4.09 -27.49 13.09
CA GLU A 460 -5.07 -28.13 13.95
C GLU A 460 -4.33 -28.82 15.11
N PRO A 461 -4.85 -28.70 16.35
CA PRO A 461 -4.20 -29.16 17.56
C PRO A 461 -4.40 -30.66 17.79
N LEU A 462 -3.38 -31.30 18.36
CA LEU A 462 -3.55 -32.31 19.41
C LEU A 462 -2.89 -31.79 20.68
#